data_AF-A0A1G7U0D7-F1
#
_entry.id   AF-A0A1G7U0D7-F1
#
_cell.length_a   1.000
_cell.length_b   1.000
_cell.length_c   1.000
_cell.angle_alpha   90.00
_cell.angle_beta   90.00
_cell.angle_gamma   90.00
#
_symmetry.space_group_name_H-M   'P 1'
#
loop_
_entity.id
_entity.type
_entity.pdbx_description
1 polymer ?
#
loop_
_entity_poly.entity_id
_entity_poly.type
_entity_poly.pdbx_seq_one_letter_code
_entity_poly.pdbx_strand_id
1 'polypeptide(L)'
;MRLKHTIASAAALALMASPAAAAETPITVHVISQGAKFIGSSMGGVQITLENARTGEVLDTGVTSGGTGDTDRIMRTAHKRGAQLSTEGAAQYSTTLDLQDPTKIRVTAHGPLAQEQSANTVSATQWVVPGKGITAGDAWRLTMPGFVVDVLEPGAHAEMKGTPATVTLHANVRMMCGCPITPGGTWDAERYEVAAILKRGGEKLREVPLKYDGSASQFAADVKLETPGGYSATVYAYDPKSGMTGLDRTTFAIEP
;
A
#
# COMPACT_ATOMS: atom_id res chain seq x y z
N MET A 1 38.90 -28.34 77.89
CA MET A 1 37.51 -28.86 77.74
C MET A 1 36.58 -27.69 78.06
N ARG A 2 35.78 -27.07 77.19
CA ARG A 2 35.16 -27.42 75.91
C ARG A 2 35.12 -26.19 74.99
N LEU A 3 35.36 -26.42 73.70
CA LEU A 3 35.11 -25.50 72.58
C LEU A 3 33.62 -25.14 72.51
N LYS A 4 33.29 -23.87 72.24
CA LYS A 4 32.00 -23.47 71.66
C LYS A 4 32.30 -22.69 70.39
N HIS A 5 32.23 -23.37 69.25
CA HIS A 5 32.28 -22.76 67.93
C HIS A 5 30.88 -22.23 67.61
N THR A 6 30.71 -20.91 67.61
CA THR A 6 29.50 -20.28 67.12
C THR A 6 29.64 -20.14 65.61
N ILE A 7 29.11 -21.10 64.85
CA ILE A 7 29.02 -21.02 63.40
C ILE A 7 27.92 -20.01 63.07
N ALA A 8 28.30 -18.82 62.60
CA ALA A 8 27.36 -17.87 62.02
C ALA A 8 27.01 -18.34 60.59
N SER A 9 25.83 -18.92 60.42
CA SER A 9 25.28 -19.29 59.12
C SER A 9 24.91 -18.03 58.34
N ALA A 10 25.68 -17.69 57.30
CA ALA A 10 25.28 -16.71 56.31
C ALA A 10 24.20 -17.35 55.41
N ALA A 11 22.94 -16.97 55.60
CA ALA A 11 21.86 -17.34 54.69
C ALA A 11 21.96 -16.49 53.41
N ALA A 12 22.48 -17.07 52.33
CA ALA A 12 22.43 -16.47 51.01
C ALA A 12 20.98 -16.48 50.50
N LEU A 13 20.35 -15.30 50.49
CA LEU A 13 19.02 -15.11 49.92
C LEU A 13 19.16 -15.14 48.39
N ALA A 14 18.93 -16.32 47.79
CA ALA A 14 18.84 -16.43 46.33
C ALA A 14 17.57 -15.70 45.87
N LEU A 15 17.71 -14.50 45.31
CA LEU A 15 16.65 -13.86 44.54
C LEU A 15 16.33 -14.76 43.35
N MET A 16 15.22 -15.49 43.43
CA MET A 16 14.64 -16.12 42.26
C MET A 16 14.11 -15.01 41.36
N ALA A 17 14.92 -14.60 40.38
CA ALA A 17 14.43 -13.82 39.25
C ALA A 17 13.47 -14.71 38.48
N SER A 18 12.16 -14.56 38.74
CA SER A 18 11.15 -15.14 37.86
C SER A 18 11.44 -14.63 36.44
N PRO A 19 11.53 -15.51 35.43
CA PRO A 19 11.59 -15.04 34.05
C PRO A 19 10.40 -14.12 33.84
N ALA A 20 10.64 -12.91 33.34
CA ALA A 20 9.55 -12.06 32.89
C ALA A 20 8.73 -12.91 31.91
N ALA A 21 7.45 -13.11 32.20
CA ALA A 21 6.57 -13.79 31.28
C ALA A 21 6.38 -12.87 30.07
N ALA A 22 6.35 -13.43 28.86
CA ALA A 22 5.99 -12.67 27.67
C ALA A 22 4.62 -12.03 27.92
N ALA A 23 4.52 -10.72 27.74
CA ALA A 23 3.24 -10.05 27.91
C ALA A 23 2.54 -9.98 26.55
N GLU A 24 1.34 -10.54 26.48
CA GLU A 24 0.46 -10.43 25.32
C GLU A 24 0.29 -8.96 24.94
N THR A 25 0.75 -8.62 23.74
CA THR A 25 0.79 -7.25 23.25
C THR A 25 0.02 -7.16 21.94
N PRO A 26 -1.29 -6.83 21.98
CA PRO A 26 -2.12 -6.80 20.79
C PRO A 26 -1.74 -5.61 19.88
N ILE A 27 -1.62 -5.88 18.59
CA ILE A 27 -1.26 -4.90 17.56
C ILE A 27 -2.30 -4.96 16.44
N THR A 28 -2.85 -3.80 16.10
CA THR A 28 -3.69 -3.63 14.91
C THR A 28 -3.02 -2.66 13.95
N VAL A 29 -2.95 -3.06 12.67
CA VAL A 29 -2.37 -2.30 11.58
C VAL A 29 -3.45 -1.98 10.56
N HIS A 30 -3.57 -0.70 10.21
CA HIS A 30 -4.40 -0.24 9.10
C HIS A 30 -3.52 0.36 8.00
N VAL A 31 -3.96 0.22 6.76
CA VAL A 31 -3.31 0.87 5.61
C VAL A 31 -4.35 1.70 4.87
N ILE A 32 -4.12 3.01 4.81
CA ILE A 32 -4.98 3.96 4.12
C ILE A 32 -4.30 4.47 2.86
N SER A 33 -5.01 4.47 1.74
CA SER A 33 -4.55 5.13 0.51
C SER A 33 -4.44 6.63 0.77
N GLN A 34 -3.31 7.23 0.39
CA GLN A 34 -3.12 8.67 0.50
C GLN A 34 -4.21 9.41 -0.28
N GLY A 35 -4.84 10.39 0.37
CA GLY A 35 -5.95 11.15 -0.21
C GLY A 35 -7.21 10.32 -0.51
N ALA A 36 -7.32 9.09 0.01
CA ALA A 36 -8.49 8.24 -0.17
C ALA A 36 -8.77 7.40 1.09
N LYS A 37 -9.27 6.17 0.91
CA LYS A 37 -9.79 5.34 2.00
C LYS A 37 -8.91 4.11 2.29
N PHE A 38 -9.33 3.24 3.21
CA PHE A 38 -8.57 2.05 3.60
C PHE A 38 -8.43 1.08 2.42
N ILE A 39 -7.28 0.44 2.29
CA ILE A 39 -7.02 -0.57 1.26
C ILE A 39 -7.57 -1.90 1.78
N GLY A 40 -8.73 -2.28 1.27
CA GLY A 40 -9.49 -3.43 1.74
C GLY A 40 -9.42 -4.66 0.84
N SER A 41 -10.21 -5.67 1.22
CA SER A 41 -10.21 -6.99 0.59
C SER A 41 -10.58 -6.97 -0.89
N SER A 42 -11.35 -5.98 -1.35
CA SER A 42 -11.66 -5.82 -2.78
C SER A 42 -10.43 -5.55 -3.66
N MET A 43 -9.32 -5.11 -3.06
CA MET A 43 -8.04 -4.90 -3.72
C MET A 43 -7.01 -5.98 -3.33
N GLY A 44 -7.47 -7.11 -2.78
CA GLY A 44 -6.60 -8.18 -2.27
C GLY A 44 -5.96 -7.89 -0.90
N GLY A 45 -6.29 -6.75 -0.28
CA GLY A 45 -5.66 -6.33 0.97
C GLY A 45 -4.20 -5.89 0.79
N VAL A 46 -3.50 -5.77 1.91
CA VAL A 46 -2.10 -5.34 1.98
C VAL A 46 -1.33 -6.33 2.85
N GLN A 47 -0.21 -6.85 2.34
CA GLN A 47 0.70 -7.69 3.10
C GLN A 47 1.37 -6.85 4.19
N ILE A 48 1.24 -7.28 5.43
CA ILE A 48 1.85 -6.70 6.61
C ILE A 48 2.95 -7.61 7.11
N THR A 49 4.09 -7.02 7.44
CA THR A 49 5.20 -7.66 8.14
C THR A 49 5.56 -6.82 9.35
N LEU A 50 5.47 -7.43 10.54
CA LEU A 50 5.98 -6.88 11.78
C LEU A 50 7.36 -7.50 12.02
N GLU A 51 8.39 -6.67 12.16
CA GLU A 51 9.76 -7.14 12.42
C GLU A 51 10.40 -6.37 13.57
N ASN A 52 11.30 -7.02 14.30
CA ASN A 52 12.21 -6.34 15.19
C ASN A 52 13.18 -5.50 14.35
N ALA A 53 13.04 -4.18 14.42
CA ALA A 53 13.77 -3.24 13.59
C ALA A 53 15.29 -3.25 13.81
N ARG A 54 15.77 -3.86 14.92
CA ARG A 54 17.20 -3.96 15.25
C ARG A 54 17.82 -5.27 14.78
N THR A 55 17.09 -6.38 14.87
CA THR A 55 17.61 -7.71 14.56
C THR A 55 17.20 -8.20 13.17
N GLY A 56 16.13 -7.64 12.59
CA GLY A 56 15.50 -8.14 11.37
C GLY A 56 14.67 -9.41 11.58
N GLU A 57 14.47 -9.83 12.82
CA GLU A 57 13.59 -10.94 13.16
C GLU A 57 12.14 -10.60 12.80
N VAL A 58 11.51 -11.43 11.98
CA VAL A 58 10.08 -11.33 11.68
C VAL A 58 9.32 -11.79 12.92
N LEU A 59 8.54 -10.87 13.50
CA LEU A 59 7.72 -11.13 14.67
C LEU A 59 6.37 -11.72 14.27
N ASP A 60 5.79 -11.23 13.17
CA ASP A 60 4.53 -11.74 12.64
C ASP A 60 4.24 -11.22 11.22
N THR A 61 3.37 -11.92 10.48
CA THR A 61 2.97 -11.53 9.12
C THR A 61 1.52 -11.88 8.82
N GLY A 62 0.85 -11.06 8.02
CA GLY A 62 -0.46 -11.42 7.46
C GLY A 62 -0.98 -10.37 6.50
N VAL A 63 -2.25 -10.46 6.14
CA VAL A 63 -2.85 -9.57 5.13
C VAL A 63 -4.01 -8.81 5.75
N THR A 64 -4.15 -7.52 5.40
CA THR A 64 -5.32 -6.75 5.84
C THR A 64 -6.61 -7.31 5.25
N SER A 65 -7.67 -7.34 6.07
CA SER A 65 -9.00 -7.76 5.64
C SER A 65 -10.06 -6.78 6.12
N GLY A 66 -11.13 -6.62 5.34
CA GLY A 66 -12.24 -5.69 5.62
C GLY A 66 -12.52 -4.74 4.46
N GLY A 67 -13.46 -3.82 4.70
CA GLY A 67 -13.92 -2.83 3.72
C GLY A 67 -13.04 -1.59 3.67
N THR A 68 -13.32 -0.74 2.68
CA THR A 68 -12.59 0.53 2.51
C THR A 68 -12.94 1.60 3.56
N GLY A 69 -13.92 1.34 4.41
CA GLY A 69 -14.41 2.28 5.43
C GLY A 69 -15.41 3.30 4.90
N ASP A 70 -15.89 4.13 5.81
CA ASP A 70 -16.98 5.09 5.58
C ASP A 70 -16.51 6.32 4.76
N THR A 71 -17.17 6.55 3.62
CA THR A 71 -16.79 7.63 2.69
C THR A 71 -17.04 9.02 3.28
N ASP A 72 -18.16 9.23 3.98
CA ASP A 72 -18.54 10.55 4.47
C ASP A 72 -17.65 10.97 5.65
N ARG A 73 -17.35 10.02 6.53
CA ARG A 73 -16.36 10.19 7.60
C ARG A 73 -15.01 10.49 7.00
N ILE A 74 -14.47 9.62 6.15
CA ILE A 74 -13.07 9.75 5.72
C ILE A 74 -12.85 10.96 4.80
N MET A 75 -13.75 11.18 3.82
CA MET A 75 -13.48 12.11 2.72
C MET A 75 -14.24 13.43 2.77
N ARG A 76 -15.45 13.45 3.34
CA ARG A 76 -16.35 14.63 3.25
C ARG A 76 -16.39 15.45 4.53
N THR A 77 -16.12 14.83 5.67
CA THR A 77 -16.14 15.48 6.98
C THR A 77 -14.76 16.06 7.30
N ALA A 78 -14.72 17.30 7.81
CA ALA A 78 -13.47 17.92 8.23
C ALA A 78 -12.91 17.26 9.50
N HIS A 79 -11.62 16.93 9.49
CA HIS A 79 -10.94 16.23 10.58
C HIS A 79 -10.06 17.13 11.42
N LYS A 80 -10.14 16.97 12.74
CA LYS A 80 -9.08 17.46 13.64
C LYS A 80 -7.88 16.52 13.54
N ARG A 81 -6.68 17.06 13.81
CA ARG A 81 -5.46 16.24 13.89
C ARG A 81 -5.66 15.10 14.90
N GLY A 82 -5.37 13.88 14.48
CA GLY A 82 -5.50 12.68 15.32
C GLY A 82 -6.93 12.12 15.44
N ALA A 83 -7.91 12.67 14.71
CA ALA A 83 -9.24 12.08 14.65
C ALA A 83 -9.15 10.66 14.07
N GLN A 84 -9.85 9.71 14.70
CA GLN A 84 -9.98 8.35 14.21
C GLN A 84 -10.77 8.34 12.90
N LEU A 85 -10.24 7.70 11.88
CA LEU A 85 -10.87 7.49 10.58
C LEU A 85 -11.46 6.08 10.46
N SER A 86 -10.87 5.10 11.13
CA SER A 86 -11.34 3.72 11.12
C SER A 86 -12.75 3.61 11.70
N THR A 87 -13.53 2.72 11.11
CA THR A 87 -14.84 2.27 11.61
C THR A 87 -14.80 0.77 11.80
N GLU A 88 -15.81 0.22 12.46
CA GLU A 88 -16.00 -1.24 12.47
C GLU A 88 -16.03 -1.77 11.02
N GLY A 89 -15.31 -2.87 10.79
CA GLY A 89 -15.18 -3.48 9.47
C GLY A 89 -14.23 -2.78 8.49
N ALA A 90 -13.61 -1.64 8.87
CA ALA A 90 -12.54 -1.05 8.07
C ALA A 90 -11.33 -2.00 7.99
N ALA A 91 -10.67 -2.03 6.84
CA ALA A 91 -9.62 -3.00 6.58
C ALA A 91 -8.46 -2.90 7.57
N GLN A 92 -8.08 -4.05 8.15
CA GLN A 92 -7.03 -4.14 9.16
C GLN A 92 -6.35 -5.50 9.17
N TYR A 93 -5.14 -5.54 9.72
CA TYR A 93 -4.47 -6.74 10.19
C TYR A 93 -4.34 -6.67 11.71
N SER A 94 -4.72 -7.72 12.43
CA SER A 94 -4.66 -7.76 13.89
C SER A 94 -3.95 -9.02 14.36
N THR A 95 -3.06 -8.87 15.33
CA THR A 95 -2.27 -9.95 15.91
C THR A 95 -1.94 -9.64 17.37
N THR A 96 -1.40 -10.62 18.10
CA THR A 96 -0.89 -10.45 19.47
C THR A 96 0.56 -10.91 19.49
N LEU A 97 1.46 -10.01 19.90
CA LEU A 97 2.88 -10.31 20.03
C LEU A 97 3.22 -10.63 21.48
N ASP A 98 4.00 -11.69 21.68
CA ASP A 98 4.53 -12.07 22.98
C ASP A 98 5.91 -11.42 23.19
N LEU A 99 5.90 -10.21 23.73
CA LEU A 99 7.12 -9.42 23.93
C LEU A 99 7.67 -9.60 25.35
N GLN A 100 8.98 -9.81 25.45
CA GLN A 100 9.70 -9.89 26.74
C GLN A 100 10.24 -8.54 27.20
N ASP A 101 10.74 -7.76 26.24
CA ASP A 101 11.37 -6.47 26.46
C ASP A 101 10.77 -5.41 25.53
N PRO A 102 10.87 -4.11 25.87
CA PRO A 102 10.56 -3.04 24.93
C PRO A 102 11.27 -3.27 23.59
N THR A 103 10.48 -3.43 22.54
CA THR A 103 10.97 -3.83 21.22
C THR A 103 10.72 -2.71 20.23
N LYS A 104 11.74 -2.35 19.46
CA LYS A 104 11.59 -1.39 18.36
C LYS A 104 11.05 -2.17 17.16
N ILE A 105 9.77 -2.01 16.84
CA ILE A 105 9.11 -2.77 15.77
C ILE A 105 9.05 -1.91 14.51
N ARG A 106 9.38 -2.49 13.36
CA ARG A 106 9.08 -1.95 12.04
C ARG A 106 7.86 -2.67 11.49
N VAL A 107 6.87 -1.90 11.06
CA VAL A 107 5.76 -2.39 10.26
C VAL A 107 6.05 -2.04 8.83
N THR A 108 6.07 -3.05 7.96
CA THR A 108 6.16 -2.90 6.52
C THR A 108 4.83 -3.33 5.91
N ALA A 109 4.29 -2.51 5.03
CA ALA A 109 3.03 -2.74 4.35
C ALA A 109 3.25 -2.69 2.83
N HIS A 110 2.91 -3.78 2.14
CA HIS A 110 3.09 -3.96 0.69
C HIS A 110 1.77 -4.33 0.01
N GLY A 111 1.36 -3.57 -1.01
CA GLY A 111 0.13 -3.85 -1.76
C GLY A 111 -0.36 -2.63 -2.55
N PRO A 112 -1.61 -2.64 -3.08
CA PRO A 112 -2.60 -3.72 -2.95
C PRO A 112 -2.21 -5.01 -3.67
N LEU A 113 -2.45 -6.16 -3.04
CA LEU A 113 -1.98 -7.47 -3.53
C LEU A 113 -2.71 -7.96 -4.78
N ALA A 114 -3.92 -7.47 -5.07
CA ALA A 114 -4.62 -7.82 -6.31
C ALA A 114 -4.13 -7.02 -7.53
N GLN A 115 -3.20 -6.07 -7.33
CA GLN A 115 -2.71 -5.15 -8.34
C GLN A 115 -1.20 -4.93 -8.17
N GLU A 116 -0.44 -6.04 -8.18
CA GLU A 116 1.01 -6.07 -7.93
C GLU A 116 1.81 -5.12 -8.82
N GLN A 117 1.39 -4.89 -10.07
CA GLN A 117 2.04 -3.94 -10.97
C GLN A 117 2.01 -2.50 -10.46
N SER A 118 1.03 -2.17 -9.62
CA SER A 118 0.85 -0.87 -8.97
C SER A 118 1.18 -0.89 -7.47
N ALA A 119 1.62 -2.03 -6.93
CA ALA A 119 1.84 -2.17 -5.49
C ALA A 119 2.99 -1.27 -5.01
N ASN A 120 2.77 -0.62 -3.87
CA ASN A 120 3.77 0.19 -3.19
C ASN A 120 4.12 -0.42 -1.84
N THR A 121 5.29 -0.03 -1.32
CA THR A 121 5.74 -0.42 0.03
C THR A 121 5.91 0.83 0.89
N VAL A 122 5.28 0.82 2.07
CA VAL A 122 5.49 1.83 3.10
C VAL A 122 5.88 1.17 4.41
N SER A 123 6.66 1.86 5.22
CA SER A 123 7.03 1.36 6.54
C SER A 123 7.05 2.45 7.59
N ALA A 124 6.84 2.05 8.83
CA ALA A 124 6.96 2.90 10.01
C ALA A 124 7.64 2.12 11.13
N THR A 125 8.31 2.82 12.03
CA THR A 125 8.99 2.19 13.17
C THR A 125 8.67 2.93 14.45
N GLN A 126 8.31 2.22 15.51
CA GLN A 126 8.18 2.77 16.86
C GLN A 126 8.53 1.73 17.92
N TRP A 127 8.63 2.19 19.17
CA TRP A 127 8.80 1.31 20.32
C TRP A 127 7.46 0.75 20.78
N VAL A 128 7.44 -0.52 21.11
CA VAL A 128 6.31 -1.21 21.72
C VAL A 128 6.77 -1.80 23.04
N VAL A 129 6.02 -1.52 24.11
CA VAL A 129 6.32 -2.01 25.47
C VAL A 129 5.47 -3.25 25.72
N PRO A 130 6.03 -4.34 26.30
CA PRO A 130 5.27 -5.53 26.68
C PRO A 130 3.97 -5.20 27.44
N GLY A 131 2.85 -5.77 26.98
CA GLY A 131 1.51 -5.57 27.56
C GLY A 131 0.88 -4.20 27.25
N LYS A 132 1.52 -3.35 26.44
CA LYS A 132 1.00 -2.05 25.99
C LYS A 132 0.69 -2.10 24.49
N GLY A 133 -0.40 -2.78 24.16
CA GLY A 133 -0.86 -2.94 22.78
C GLY A 133 -1.21 -1.63 22.07
N ILE A 134 -1.27 -1.70 20.73
CA ILE A 134 -1.62 -0.59 19.83
C ILE A 134 -2.92 -0.97 19.13
N THR A 135 -4.04 -0.65 19.77
CA THR A 135 -5.40 -1.01 19.28
C THR A 135 -6.40 0.15 19.35
N ALA A 136 -6.09 1.24 20.05
CA ALA A 136 -6.99 2.38 20.22
C ALA A 136 -6.98 3.31 18.99
N GLY A 137 -8.12 3.95 18.69
CA GLY A 137 -8.24 4.92 17.60
C GLY A 137 -8.01 4.27 16.23
N ASP A 138 -7.10 4.86 15.44
CA ASP A 138 -6.63 4.30 14.16
C ASP A 138 -5.52 3.24 14.33
N ALA A 139 -5.21 2.85 15.58
CA ALA A 139 -4.13 1.93 15.92
C ALA A 139 -2.81 2.30 15.21
N TRP A 140 -2.13 1.33 14.59
CA TRP A 140 -0.95 1.60 13.78
C TRP A 140 -1.36 1.82 12.31
N ARG A 141 -1.70 3.06 11.95
CA ARG A 141 -2.08 3.41 10.58
C ARG A 141 -0.90 3.87 9.74
N LEU A 142 -0.69 3.19 8.60
CA LEU A 142 0.23 3.62 7.54
C LEU A 142 -0.55 4.28 6.40
N THR A 143 0.06 5.29 5.77
CA THR A 143 -0.49 5.95 4.59
C THR A 143 0.32 5.56 3.36
N MET A 144 -0.35 4.94 2.38
CA MET A 144 0.26 4.43 1.15
C MET A 144 -0.02 5.38 -0.02
N PRO A 145 1.01 5.98 -0.64
CA PRO A 145 0.83 6.78 -1.86
C PRO A 145 0.54 5.91 -3.07
N GLY A 146 -0.01 6.51 -4.13
CA GLY A 146 -0.07 5.93 -5.47
C GLY A 146 -1.46 5.86 -6.07
N PHE A 147 -1.49 5.38 -7.31
CA PHE A 147 -2.68 5.00 -8.05
C PHE A 147 -2.52 3.55 -8.52
N VAL A 148 -3.63 2.84 -8.64
CA VAL A 148 -3.69 1.61 -9.43
C VAL A 148 -3.91 2.00 -10.88
N VAL A 149 -2.96 1.65 -11.73
CA VAL A 149 -3.04 1.79 -13.19
C VAL A 149 -2.97 0.40 -13.80
N ASP A 150 -3.85 0.13 -14.76
CA ASP A 150 -3.91 -1.13 -15.49
C ASP A 150 -4.14 -0.82 -16.98
N VAL A 151 -3.21 -1.21 -17.85
CA VAL A 151 -3.35 -1.01 -19.29
C VAL A 151 -4.26 -2.09 -19.87
N LEU A 152 -5.43 -1.68 -20.33
CA LEU A 152 -6.42 -2.55 -20.94
C LEU A 152 -6.14 -2.77 -22.44
N GLU A 153 -5.72 -1.71 -23.14
CA GLU A 153 -5.35 -1.77 -24.55
C GLU A 153 -4.10 -0.91 -24.88
N PRO A 154 -3.26 -1.37 -25.82
CA PRO A 154 -3.27 -2.72 -26.39
C PRO A 154 -2.80 -3.75 -25.36
N GLY A 155 -3.34 -4.96 -25.46
CA GLY A 155 -2.90 -6.08 -24.63
C GLY A 155 -1.39 -6.32 -24.77
N ALA A 156 -0.78 -6.84 -23.71
CA ALA A 156 0.64 -7.14 -23.73
C ALA A 156 0.99 -8.08 -24.89
N HIS A 157 2.01 -7.70 -25.66
CA HIS A 157 2.47 -8.40 -26.86
C HIS A 157 1.43 -8.46 -27.99
N ALA A 158 0.53 -7.47 -28.09
CA ALA A 158 -0.36 -7.36 -29.23
C ALA A 158 0.40 -7.15 -30.55
N GLU A 159 -0.10 -7.76 -31.62
CA GLU A 159 0.40 -7.60 -32.98
C GLU A 159 -0.69 -6.96 -33.85
N MET A 160 -0.32 -5.95 -34.61
CA MET A 160 -1.18 -5.23 -35.54
C MET A 160 -0.53 -5.19 -36.92
N LYS A 161 -1.33 -5.12 -37.97
CA LYS A 161 -0.84 -5.14 -39.36
C LYS A 161 -1.14 -3.85 -40.09
N GLY A 162 -0.21 -3.47 -40.96
CA GLY A 162 -0.35 -2.35 -41.87
C GLY A 162 -0.04 -1.01 -41.21
N THR A 163 0.47 -0.09 -42.03
CA THR A 163 0.67 1.30 -41.66
C THR A 163 -0.07 2.24 -42.62
N PRO A 164 -0.74 3.29 -42.11
CA PRO A 164 -0.85 3.65 -40.71
C PRO A 164 -1.74 2.72 -39.88
N ALA A 165 -1.28 2.38 -38.67
CA ALA A 165 -2.10 1.72 -37.66
C ALA A 165 -2.70 2.77 -36.71
N THR A 166 -3.98 2.64 -36.41
CA THR A 166 -4.61 3.34 -35.27
C THR A 166 -4.57 2.40 -34.08
N VAL A 167 -3.86 2.80 -33.02
CA VAL A 167 -3.74 2.04 -31.79
C VAL A 167 -4.48 2.76 -30.67
N THR A 168 -5.43 2.08 -30.06
CA THR A 168 -6.10 2.55 -28.84
C THR A 168 -5.18 2.32 -27.65
N LEU A 169 -4.83 3.39 -26.94
CA LEU A 169 -4.26 3.31 -25.59
C LEU A 169 -5.41 3.47 -24.60
N HIS A 170 -5.72 2.43 -23.84
CA HIS A 170 -6.81 2.42 -22.88
C HIS A 170 -6.32 1.90 -21.53
N ALA A 171 -6.62 2.60 -20.45
CA ALA A 171 -6.23 2.20 -19.11
C ALA A 171 -7.34 2.42 -18.08
N ASN A 172 -7.38 1.52 -17.09
CA ASN A 172 -8.10 1.73 -15.84
C ASN A 172 -7.22 2.45 -14.82
N VAL A 173 -7.72 3.52 -14.22
CA VAL A 173 -7.02 4.29 -13.19
C VAL A 173 -7.89 4.48 -11.96
N ARG A 174 -7.43 3.96 -10.81
CA ARG A 174 -8.15 4.03 -9.53
C ARG A 174 -7.24 4.50 -8.40
N MET A 175 -7.85 4.97 -7.30
CA MET A 175 -7.13 5.10 -6.03
C MET A 175 -6.69 3.72 -5.53
N MET A 176 -5.66 3.63 -4.67
CA MET A 176 -5.17 2.34 -4.14
C MET A 176 -6.24 1.55 -3.35
N CYS A 177 -7.29 2.23 -2.86
CA CYS A 177 -8.47 1.60 -2.25
C CYS A 177 -9.45 0.96 -3.26
N GLY A 178 -9.17 1.02 -4.57
CA GLY A 178 -10.10 0.65 -5.64
C GLY A 178 -11.21 1.67 -5.89
N CYS A 179 -11.15 2.81 -5.20
CA CYS A 179 -12.16 3.85 -5.28
C CYS A 179 -12.15 4.50 -6.67
N PRO A 180 -13.33 4.71 -7.29
CA PRO A 180 -13.41 5.14 -8.67
C PRO A 180 -13.03 6.62 -8.84
N ILE A 181 -12.47 6.92 -10.02
CA ILE A 181 -12.17 8.27 -10.48
C ILE A 181 -13.17 8.66 -11.57
N THR A 182 -13.87 9.79 -11.39
CA THR A 182 -14.90 10.30 -12.32
C THR A 182 -14.89 11.83 -12.31
N PRO A 183 -15.22 12.50 -13.42
CA PRO A 183 -15.41 13.96 -13.43
C PRO A 183 -16.40 14.40 -12.34
N GLY A 184 -16.01 15.40 -11.53
CA GLY A 184 -16.83 15.93 -10.42
C GLY A 184 -17.08 14.97 -9.25
N GLY A 185 -16.44 13.80 -9.22
CA GLY A 185 -16.54 12.83 -8.13
C GLY A 185 -15.70 13.21 -6.90
N THR A 186 -15.77 12.40 -5.83
CA THR A 186 -14.89 12.56 -4.65
C THR A 186 -13.40 12.55 -5.03
N TRP A 187 -13.06 11.72 -6.02
CA TRP A 187 -11.76 11.72 -6.69
C TRP A 187 -12.00 12.17 -8.13
N ASP A 188 -11.83 13.47 -8.34
CA ASP A 188 -12.16 14.11 -9.60
C ASP A 188 -11.15 13.77 -10.70
N ALA A 189 -11.63 13.24 -11.83
CA ALA A 189 -10.80 12.89 -12.97
C ALA A 189 -10.09 14.12 -13.56
N GLU A 190 -10.70 15.30 -13.49
CA GLU A 190 -10.13 16.53 -14.07
C GLU A 190 -8.91 17.05 -13.28
N ARG A 191 -8.72 16.55 -12.05
CA ARG A 191 -7.57 16.89 -11.21
C ARG A 191 -6.31 16.12 -11.57
N TYR A 192 -6.45 14.93 -12.14
CA TYR A 192 -5.33 14.02 -12.36
C TYR A 192 -4.83 14.10 -13.80
N GLU A 193 -3.51 14.06 -13.94
CA GLU A 193 -2.88 13.90 -15.23
C GLU A 193 -2.79 12.41 -15.54
N VAL A 194 -3.44 11.97 -16.63
CA VAL A 194 -3.32 10.59 -17.14
C VAL A 194 -2.74 10.66 -18.55
N ALA A 195 -1.60 10.02 -18.76
CA ALA A 195 -0.93 10.05 -20.05
C ALA A 195 -0.08 8.80 -20.29
N ALA A 196 0.27 8.58 -21.54
CA ALA A 196 1.15 7.50 -21.99
C ALA A 196 2.44 8.06 -22.58
N ILE A 197 3.58 7.58 -22.08
CA ILE A 197 4.88 7.78 -22.70
C ILE A 197 5.06 6.68 -23.74
N LEU A 198 4.95 7.04 -25.02
CA LEU A 198 5.09 6.11 -26.13
C LEU A 198 6.53 6.06 -26.63
N LYS A 199 7.05 4.85 -26.82
CA LYS A 199 8.38 4.57 -27.35
C LYS A 199 8.33 3.63 -28.54
N ARG A 200 9.31 3.73 -29.45
CA ARG A 200 9.56 2.76 -30.53
C ARG A 200 11.03 2.38 -30.52
N GLY A 201 11.34 1.08 -30.51
CA GLY A 201 12.72 0.60 -30.41
C GLY A 201 13.48 1.11 -29.17
N GLY A 202 12.76 1.46 -28.10
CA GLY A 202 13.33 2.00 -26.85
C GLY A 202 13.44 3.53 -26.78
N GLU A 203 13.31 4.25 -27.88
CA GLU A 203 13.39 5.71 -27.93
C GLU A 203 12.02 6.37 -27.69
N LYS A 204 11.97 7.44 -26.89
CA LYS A 204 10.71 8.21 -26.65
C LYS A 204 10.30 8.87 -27.96
N LEU A 205 9.10 8.51 -28.43
CA LEU A 205 8.48 9.16 -29.58
C LEU A 205 7.76 10.44 -29.14
N ARG A 206 6.81 10.29 -28.21
CA ARG A 206 5.98 11.38 -27.70
C ARG A 206 5.25 10.94 -26.45
N GLU A 207 4.64 11.92 -25.80
CA GLU A 207 3.66 11.71 -24.75
C GLU A 207 2.26 11.88 -25.33
N VAL A 208 1.32 11.06 -24.89
CA VAL A 208 -0.06 11.06 -25.35
C VAL A 208 -0.97 11.23 -24.14
N PRO A 209 -1.66 12.38 -23.99
CA PRO A 209 -2.67 12.54 -22.94
C PRO A 209 -3.84 11.57 -23.17
N LEU A 210 -4.23 10.83 -22.13
CA LEU A 210 -5.42 9.98 -22.14
C LEU A 210 -6.56 10.77 -21.47
N LYS A 211 -7.76 10.69 -22.05
CA LYS A 211 -8.93 11.41 -21.55
C LYS A 211 -9.93 10.43 -20.98
N TYR A 212 -10.73 10.89 -20.01
CA TYR A 212 -11.87 10.13 -19.51
C TYR A 212 -12.76 9.69 -20.67
N ASP A 213 -13.05 8.40 -20.77
CA ASP A 213 -13.72 7.82 -21.96
C ASP A 213 -15.26 7.82 -21.85
N GLY A 214 -15.81 8.22 -20.70
CA GLY A 214 -17.23 8.14 -20.38
C GLY A 214 -17.56 7.16 -19.24
N SER A 215 -16.69 6.19 -18.97
CA SER A 215 -16.85 5.13 -17.98
C SER A 215 -15.97 5.36 -16.75
N ALA A 216 -16.49 5.00 -15.58
CA ALA A 216 -15.78 5.24 -14.32
C ALA A 216 -14.37 4.65 -14.33
N SER A 217 -13.38 5.49 -14.02
CA SER A 217 -11.95 5.12 -13.96
C SER A 217 -11.33 4.71 -15.30
N GLN A 218 -11.98 4.92 -16.44
CA GLN A 218 -11.45 4.56 -17.74
C GLN A 218 -10.94 5.79 -18.50
N PHE A 219 -9.73 5.66 -19.06
CA PHE A 219 -9.04 6.71 -19.77
C PHE A 219 -8.47 6.18 -21.08
N ALA A 220 -8.70 6.88 -22.18
CA ALA A 220 -8.31 6.42 -23.50
C ALA A 220 -7.77 7.53 -24.43
N ALA A 221 -6.98 7.11 -25.42
CA ALA A 221 -6.55 7.93 -26.55
C ALA A 221 -6.22 7.06 -27.77
N ASP A 222 -6.63 7.50 -28.95
CA ASP A 222 -6.23 6.88 -30.21
C ASP A 222 -4.95 7.49 -30.75
N VAL A 223 -4.03 6.63 -31.19
CA VAL A 223 -2.71 7.03 -31.67
C VAL A 223 -2.46 6.47 -33.04
N LYS A 224 -2.23 7.35 -34.01
CA LYS A 224 -1.81 6.98 -35.36
C LYS A 224 -0.30 6.73 -35.43
N LEU A 225 0.09 5.56 -35.89
CA LEU A 225 1.48 5.11 -36.00
C LEU A 225 1.79 4.73 -37.46
N GLU A 226 2.73 5.46 -38.04
CA GLU A 226 3.03 5.45 -39.48
C GLU A 226 4.17 4.50 -39.86
N THR A 227 4.83 3.87 -38.88
CA THR A 227 6.02 3.05 -39.13
C THR A 227 5.89 1.70 -38.44
N PRO A 228 6.20 0.59 -39.13
CA PRO A 228 6.30 -0.72 -38.48
C PRO A 228 7.38 -0.75 -37.40
N GLY A 229 7.30 -1.73 -36.50
CA GLY A 229 8.29 -1.99 -35.46
C GLY A 229 7.69 -2.26 -34.08
N GLY A 230 8.58 -2.51 -33.12
CA GLY A 230 8.21 -2.72 -31.72
C GLY A 230 8.00 -1.40 -30.97
N TYR A 231 6.90 -1.32 -30.25
CA TYR A 231 6.48 -0.19 -29.44
C TYR A 231 6.33 -0.58 -27.97
N SER A 232 6.50 0.40 -27.09
CA SER A 232 6.10 0.29 -25.69
C SER A 232 5.38 1.54 -25.23
N ALA A 233 4.36 1.37 -24.40
CA ALA A 233 3.64 2.46 -23.77
C ALA A 233 3.76 2.30 -22.25
N THR A 234 4.24 3.34 -21.58
CA THR A 234 4.12 3.47 -20.12
C THR A 234 2.97 4.42 -19.83
N VAL A 235 1.85 3.91 -19.35
CA VAL A 235 0.71 4.72 -18.93
C VAL A 235 0.90 5.08 -17.47
N TYR A 236 0.72 6.35 -17.12
CA TYR A 236 0.79 6.82 -15.74
C TYR A 236 -0.42 7.68 -15.38
N ALA A 237 -0.68 7.74 -14.08
CA ALA A 237 -1.57 8.69 -13.45
C ALA A 237 -0.79 9.50 -12.42
N TYR A 238 -0.98 10.81 -12.40
CA TYR A 238 -0.27 11.73 -11.52
C TYR A 238 -1.22 12.77 -10.90
N ASP A 239 -1.12 12.98 -9.59
CA ASP A 239 -1.83 14.05 -8.88
C ASP A 239 -0.87 15.22 -8.59
N PRO A 240 -0.95 16.34 -9.33
CA PRO A 240 -0.04 17.47 -9.14
C PRO A 240 -0.15 18.11 -7.76
N LYS A 241 -1.26 17.91 -7.04
CA LYS A 241 -1.45 18.48 -5.70
C LYS A 241 -0.74 17.69 -4.59
N SER A 242 -0.59 16.38 -4.76
CA SER A 242 -0.04 15.51 -3.71
C SER A 242 1.27 14.80 -4.10
N GLY A 243 1.62 14.82 -5.38
CA GLY A 243 2.78 14.11 -5.93
C GLY A 243 2.57 12.60 -6.04
N MET A 244 1.35 12.09 -5.84
CA MET A 244 1.07 10.65 -6.02
C MET A 244 1.19 10.28 -7.49
N THR A 245 1.83 9.14 -7.75
CA THR A 245 1.99 8.57 -9.08
C THR A 245 1.68 7.07 -9.05
N GLY A 246 1.01 6.58 -10.08
CA GLY A 246 0.92 5.15 -10.41
C GLY A 246 1.20 4.95 -11.89
N LEU A 247 1.66 3.76 -12.28
CA LEU A 247 1.95 3.46 -13.67
C LEU A 247 1.77 1.98 -13.98
N ASP A 248 1.56 1.70 -15.26
CA ASP A 248 1.64 0.36 -15.84
C ASP A 248 2.23 0.44 -17.26
N ARG A 249 2.62 -0.71 -17.82
CA ARG A 249 3.34 -0.80 -19.09
C ARG A 249 2.80 -1.91 -19.98
N THR A 250 2.71 -1.60 -21.26
CA THR A 250 2.47 -2.60 -22.31
C THR A 250 3.49 -2.48 -23.43
N THR A 251 3.65 -3.55 -24.21
CA THR A 251 4.46 -3.61 -25.42
C THR A 251 3.63 -4.20 -26.55
N PHE A 252 3.79 -3.70 -27.77
CA PHE A 252 3.06 -4.18 -28.93
C PHE A 252 3.90 -3.98 -30.20
N ALA A 253 3.55 -4.67 -31.28
CA ALA A 253 4.24 -4.56 -32.56
C ALA A 253 3.27 -4.17 -33.68
N ILE A 254 3.79 -3.39 -34.64
CA ILE A 254 3.14 -3.15 -35.92
C ILE A 254 3.98 -3.82 -36.99
N GLU A 255 3.39 -4.80 -37.68
CA GLU A 255 3.97 -5.46 -38.83
C GLU A 255 3.65 -4.70 -40.13
N PRO A 256 4.50 -4.82 -41.17
CA PRO A 256 4.25 -4.25 -42.49
C PRO A 256 2.88 -4.61 -43.10
#